data_AF-A0A523YUC2-F1
#
_entry.id   AF-A0A523YUC2-F1
#
_cell.length_a   1.000
_cell.length_b   1.000
_cell.length_c   1.000
_cell.angle_alpha   90.00
_cell.angle_beta   90.00
_cell.angle_gamma   90.00
#
_symmetry.space_group_name_H-M   'P 1'
#
loop_
_entity.id
_entity.type
_entity.pdbx_description
1 polymer ?
#
loop_
_entity_poly.entity_id
_entity_poly.type
_entity_poly.pdbx_seq_one_letter_code
_entity_poly.pdbx_strand_id
1 'polypeptide(L)'
;QRITEADIIFVNNLQPDLEGSILDSIESNKGQDTRGIPLMANFVSPRAQELGDPDIPAAEAGDNPHLWLDPLLARAYAEVIAEALASEDSSNAALYSDNLSRYGQQLVQLDGEIAAAVQQIPPENRKLVTPHDAFPHLAGRYGLEVVGFVVPSPGQDPSPRDIADLTRAIRDQGVPAVFTEPQIGADSRLLEQIAADTGVQVCTLYSGALTDDVPTYIDMMRFNADELLRCLGDGGD
;
A
#
# COMPACT_ATOMS: atom_id res chain seq x y z
N GLN A 1 -18.08 -16.91 13.20
CA GLN A 1 -18.89 -17.84 12.39
C GLN A 1 -18.34 -18.03 10.98
N ARG A 2 -17.94 -16.98 10.22
CA ARG A 2 -17.37 -17.22 8.88
C ARG A 2 -15.94 -17.78 8.88
N ILE A 3 -15.10 -17.37 9.84
CA ILE A 3 -13.71 -17.88 9.97
C ILE A 3 -13.67 -19.38 10.32
N THR A 4 -14.61 -19.84 11.15
CA THR A 4 -14.69 -21.25 11.61
C THR A 4 -15.04 -22.24 10.51
N GLU A 5 -15.54 -21.76 9.37
CA GLU A 5 -16.02 -22.56 8.24
C GLU A 5 -15.10 -22.42 7.02
N ALA A 6 -14.01 -21.66 7.11
CA ALA A 6 -13.09 -21.45 5.99
C ALA A 6 -12.15 -22.65 5.82
N ASP A 7 -11.99 -23.13 4.58
CA ASP A 7 -10.96 -24.12 4.24
C ASP A 7 -9.57 -23.47 4.14
N ILE A 8 -9.51 -22.23 3.65
CA ILE A 8 -8.29 -21.47 3.43
C ILE A 8 -8.45 -20.02 3.85
N ILE A 9 -7.39 -19.44 4.43
CA ILE A 9 -7.32 -18.04 4.84
C ILE A 9 -6.01 -17.45 4.29
N PHE A 10 -6.11 -16.36 3.53
CA PHE A 10 -4.97 -15.61 3.05
C PHE A 10 -4.67 -14.45 4.00
N VAL A 11 -3.40 -14.28 4.35
CA VAL A 11 -2.90 -13.18 5.20
C VAL A 11 -1.68 -12.56 4.53
N ASN A 12 -1.53 -11.24 4.61
CA ASN A 12 -0.32 -10.56 4.16
C ASN A 12 0.85 -10.95 5.07
N ASN A 13 0.69 -10.79 6.39
CA ASN A 13 1.60 -11.26 7.42
C ASN A 13 3.02 -10.67 7.34
N LEU A 14 3.14 -9.43 6.86
CA LEU A 14 4.42 -8.69 6.78
C LEU A 14 4.67 -7.74 7.95
N GLN A 15 3.67 -7.41 8.75
CA GLN A 15 3.89 -6.76 10.05
C GLN A 15 2.80 -7.20 11.02
N PRO A 16 3.11 -7.36 12.33
CA PRO A 16 2.13 -7.75 13.34
C PRO A 16 0.92 -6.81 13.41
N ASP A 17 1.12 -5.53 13.11
CA ASP A 17 0.11 -4.49 13.28
C ASP A 17 -0.84 -4.34 12.08
N LEU A 18 -0.50 -4.89 10.91
CA LEU A 18 -1.34 -4.75 9.72
C LEU A 18 -2.67 -5.49 9.89
N GLU A 19 -2.60 -6.79 10.14
CA GLU A 19 -3.78 -7.59 10.48
C GLU A 19 -4.14 -7.46 11.98
N GLY A 20 -3.14 -7.16 12.82
CA GLY A 20 -3.35 -6.92 14.25
C GLY A 20 -4.08 -8.06 14.95
N SER A 21 -5.04 -7.71 15.79
CA SER A 21 -5.82 -8.68 16.60
C SER A 21 -6.71 -9.63 15.79
N ILE A 22 -6.85 -9.40 14.48
CA ILE A 22 -7.59 -10.36 13.64
C ILE A 22 -6.80 -11.65 13.46
N LEU A 23 -5.46 -11.62 13.53
CA LEU A 23 -4.64 -12.84 13.46
C LEU A 23 -4.92 -13.74 14.67
N ASP A 24 -4.95 -13.17 15.88
CA ASP A 24 -5.33 -13.90 17.09
C ASP A 24 -6.74 -14.48 16.99
N SER A 25 -7.65 -13.69 16.40
CA SER A 25 -9.03 -14.13 16.17
C SER A 25 -9.11 -15.25 15.13
N ILE A 26 -8.31 -15.20 14.06
CA ILE A 26 -8.20 -16.25 13.06
C ILE A 26 -7.65 -17.51 13.71
N GLU A 27 -6.53 -17.43 14.42
CA GLU A 27 -5.90 -18.59 15.05
C GLU A 27 -6.80 -19.24 16.09
N SER A 28 -7.50 -18.44 16.90
CA SER A 28 -8.40 -18.94 17.94
C SER A 28 -9.68 -19.58 17.40
N ASN A 29 -10.07 -19.27 16.16
CA ASN A 29 -11.38 -19.66 15.62
C ASN A 29 -11.32 -20.46 14.32
N LYS A 30 -10.18 -20.60 13.66
CA LYS A 30 -10.08 -21.40 12.43
C LYS A 30 -10.32 -22.88 12.72
N GLY A 31 -10.85 -23.61 11.73
CA GLY A 31 -10.97 -25.07 11.82
C GLY A 31 -9.58 -25.71 11.96
N GLN A 32 -9.52 -26.92 12.54
CA GLN A 32 -8.23 -27.62 12.71
C GLN A 32 -7.54 -27.88 11.37
N ASP A 33 -8.32 -28.10 10.32
CA ASP A 33 -7.84 -28.36 8.96
C ASP A 33 -7.71 -27.08 8.12
N THR A 34 -8.08 -25.90 8.64
CA THR A 34 -7.98 -24.64 7.91
C THR A 34 -6.52 -24.26 7.66
N ARG A 35 -6.18 -24.03 6.40
CA ARG A 35 -4.83 -23.61 5.99
C ARG A 35 -4.70 -22.08 5.99
N GLY A 36 -3.73 -21.56 6.73
CA GLY A 36 -3.30 -20.17 6.64
C GLY A 36 -2.20 -20.02 5.58
N ILE A 37 -2.42 -19.18 4.58
CA ILE A 37 -1.47 -18.91 3.50
C ILE A 37 -0.92 -17.49 3.64
N PRO A 38 0.33 -17.31 4.09
CA PRO A 38 1.01 -16.04 4.00
C PRO A 38 1.26 -15.68 2.53
N LEU A 39 0.71 -14.57 2.07
CA LEU A 39 0.81 -14.11 0.69
C LEU A 39 2.27 -13.81 0.31
N MET A 40 3.11 -13.47 1.28
CA MET A 40 4.45 -12.93 1.05
C MET A 40 5.55 -13.67 1.82
N ALA A 41 5.37 -14.99 2.03
CA ALA A 41 6.36 -15.82 2.72
C ALA A 41 7.77 -15.77 2.12
N ASN A 42 7.88 -15.52 0.81
CA ASN A 42 9.15 -15.45 0.09
C ASN A 42 9.55 -14.02 -0.29
N PHE A 43 8.93 -13.01 0.31
CA PHE A 43 9.31 -11.61 0.05
C PHE A 43 10.75 -11.38 0.50
N VAL A 44 11.60 -10.99 -0.45
CA VAL A 44 13.01 -10.67 -0.18
C VAL A 44 13.04 -9.29 0.44
N SER A 45 13.25 -9.25 1.75
CA SER A 45 13.31 -8.02 2.55
C SER A 45 14.48 -7.13 2.11
N PRO A 46 14.21 -5.92 1.57
CA PRO A 46 15.26 -4.91 1.40
C PRO A 46 15.82 -4.47 2.76
N ARG A 47 14.97 -4.40 3.79
CA ARG A 47 15.36 -3.94 5.11
C ARG A 47 16.34 -4.89 5.81
N ALA A 48 16.15 -6.20 5.67
CA ALA A 48 17.07 -7.24 6.12
C ALA A 48 18.47 -7.06 5.51
N GLN A 49 18.52 -6.74 4.21
CA GLN A 49 19.79 -6.46 3.52
C GLN A 49 20.48 -5.21 4.06
N GLU A 50 19.73 -4.13 4.32
CA GLU A 50 20.26 -2.90 4.92
C GLU A 50 20.80 -3.12 6.33
N LEU A 51 20.15 -4.00 7.11
CA LEU A 51 20.59 -4.39 8.45
C LEU A 51 21.81 -5.33 8.44
N GLY A 52 22.21 -5.82 7.25
CA GLY A 52 23.35 -6.73 7.09
C GLY A 52 23.06 -8.17 7.47
N ASP A 53 21.78 -8.53 7.59
CA ASP A 53 21.32 -9.88 7.91
C ASP A 53 20.20 -10.29 6.95
N PRO A 54 20.52 -10.78 5.73
CA PRO A 54 19.52 -11.05 4.70
C PRO A 54 18.58 -12.22 5.02
N ASP A 55 18.86 -12.97 6.09
CA ASP A 55 18.10 -14.17 6.46
C ASP A 55 16.98 -13.86 7.48
N ILE A 56 16.93 -12.66 8.06
CA ILE A 56 15.80 -12.29 8.94
C ILE A 56 14.51 -12.15 8.12
N PRO A 57 13.37 -12.63 8.62
CA PRO A 57 12.08 -12.45 7.96
C PRO A 57 11.73 -10.97 7.79
N ALA A 58 11.05 -10.62 6.69
CA ALA A 58 10.64 -9.24 6.40
C ALA A 58 9.82 -8.59 7.53
N ALA A 59 8.98 -9.38 8.21
CA ALA A 59 8.21 -8.92 9.36
C ALA A 59 9.09 -8.56 10.57
N GLU A 60 10.19 -9.28 10.78
CA GLU A 60 11.16 -8.98 11.84
C GLU A 60 12.10 -7.83 11.45
N ALA A 61 12.42 -7.72 10.15
CA ALA A 61 13.19 -6.61 9.61
C ALA A 61 12.44 -5.26 9.71
N GLY A 62 11.10 -5.30 9.80
CA GLY A 62 10.25 -4.12 9.85
C GLY A 62 9.97 -3.52 8.47
N ASP A 63 9.88 -4.36 7.43
CA ASP A 63 9.48 -3.90 6.10
C ASP A 63 8.08 -3.32 6.11
N ASN A 64 7.87 -2.30 5.28
CA ASN A 64 6.55 -1.70 5.12
C ASN A 64 5.56 -2.74 4.55
N PRO A 65 4.38 -2.94 5.15
CA PRO A 65 3.51 -4.07 4.79
C PRO A 65 2.59 -3.78 3.59
N HIS A 66 2.56 -2.54 3.08
CA HIS A 66 1.65 -2.07 2.03
C HIS A 66 2.10 -2.46 0.61
N LEU A 67 2.56 -3.70 0.42
CA LEU A 67 3.11 -4.15 -0.87
C LEU A 67 2.11 -4.07 -2.02
N TRP A 68 0.81 -4.18 -1.74
CA TRP A 68 -0.21 -4.11 -2.79
C TRP A 68 -0.24 -2.75 -3.50
N LEU A 69 0.41 -1.70 -2.96
CA LEU A 69 0.56 -0.41 -3.64
C LEU A 69 1.65 -0.43 -4.74
N ASP A 70 2.29 -1.58 -4.99
CA ASP A 70 2.99 -1.90 -6.23
C ASP A 70 2.20 -2.96 -7.02
N PRO A 71 1.70 -2.66 -8.24
CA PRO A 71 0.94 -3.62 -9.04
C PRO A 71 1.66 -4.93 -9.36
N LEU A 72 3.00 -4.93 -9.42
CA LEU A 72 3.77 -6.15 -9.67
C LEU A 72 3.90 -7.01 -8.40
N LEU A 73 3.94 -6.39 -7.22
CA LEU A 73 3.83 -7.13 -5.96
C LEU A 73 2.39 -7.64 -5.75
N ALA A 74 1.37 -6.86 -6.10
CA ALA A 74 -0.02 -7.32 -6.12
C ALA A 74 -0.22 -8.50 -7.11
N ARG A 75 0.53 -8.54 -8.21
CA ARG A 75 0.56 -9.71 -9.10
C ARG A 75 1.15 -10.93 -8.42
N ALA A 76 2.24 -10.78 -7.67
CA ALA A 76 2.79 -11.88 -6.88
C ALA A 76 1.79 -12.40 -5.83
N TYR A 77 0.96 -11.52 -5.24
CA TYR A 77 -0.14 -11.95 -4.36
C TYR A 77 -1.11 -12.85 -5.12
N ALA A 78 -1.53 -12.44 -6.33
CA ALA A 78 -2.45 -13.22 -7.15
C ALA A 78 -1.85 -14.58 -7.56
N GLU A 79 -0.55 -14.65 -7.82
CA GLU A 79 0.16 -15.90 -8.14
C GLU A 79 0.09 -16.89 -6.96
N VAL A 80 0.40 -16.44 -5.74
CA VAL A 80 0.30 -17.25 -4.51
C VAL A 80 -1.14 -17.70 -4.24
N ILE A 81 -2.12 -16.80 -4.42
CA ILE A 81 -3.55 -17.13 -4.24
C ILE A 81 -3.97 -18.22 -5.24
N ALA A 82 -3.64 -18.08 -6.52
CA ALA A 82 -4.03 -19.04 -7.54
C ALA A 82 -3.39 -20.41 -7.32
N GLU A 83 -2.10 -20.45 -6.92
CA GLU A 83 -1.41 -21.70 -6.59
C GLU A 83 -2.05 -22.40 -5.39
N ALA A 84 -2.32 -21.65 -4.32
CA ALA A 84 -2.95 -22.19 -3.13
C ALA A 84 -4.36 -22.72 -3.39
N LEU A 85 -5.18 -21.98 -4.15
CA LEU A 85 -6.51 -22.42 -4.56
C LEU A 85 -6.46 -23.65 -5.46
N ALA A 86 -5.50 -23.72 -6.40
CA ALA A 86 -5.34 -24.91 -7.25
C ALA A 86 -4.86 -26.14 -6.47
N SER A 87 -4.08 -25.94 -5.41
CA SER A 87 -3.68 -27.02 -4.49
C SER A 87 -4.86 -27.54 -3.67
N GLU A 88 -5.78 -26.66 -3.25
CA GLU A 88 -6.93 -27.02 -2.41
C GLU A 88 -8.08 -27.60 -3.23
N ASP A 89 -8.34 -27.00 -4.40
CA ASP A 89 -9.38 -27.40 -5.34
C ASP A 89 -8.78 -27.70 -6.73
N SER A 90 -8.08 -28.84 -6.80
CA SER A 90 -7.44 -29.31 -8.04
C SER A 90 -8.41 -29.51 -9.21
N SER A 91 -9.70 -29.69 -8.95
CA SER A 91 -10.73 -29.82 -10.00
C SER A 91 -10.93 -28.51 -10.78
N ASN A 92 -10.69 -27.37 -10.13
CA ASN A 92 -10.79 -26.03 -10.70
C ASN A 92 -9.42 -25.39 -11.01
N ALA A 93 -8.32 -26.14 -10.95
CA ALA A 93 -6.97 -25.62 -11.18
C ALA A 93 -6.81 -24.84 -12.51
N ALA A 94 -7.41 -25.34 -13.60
CA ALA A 94 -7.38 -24.66 -14.89
C ALA A 94 -8.09 -23.30 -14.86
N LEU A 95 -9.23 -23.20 -14.14
CA LEU A 95 -9.96 -21.96 -13.96
C LEU A 95 -9.14 -20.91 -13.21
N TYR A 96 -8.44 -21.31 -12.13
CA TYR A 96 -7.58 -20.40 -11.38
C TYR A 96 -6.39 -19.92 -12.23
N SER A 97 -5.78 -20.81 -13.01
CA SER A 97 -4.69 -20.46 -13.93
C SER A 97 -5.13 -19.47 -15.02
N ASP A 98 -6.29 -19.70 -15.65
CA ASP A 98 -6.84 -18.80 -16.66
C ASP A 98 -7.20 -17.43 -16.08
N ASN A 99 -7.75 -17.40 -14.86
CA ASN A 99 -8.04 -16.16 -14.13
C ASN A 99 -6.76 -15.39 -13.78
N LEU A 100 -5.74 -16.08 -13.26
CA LEU A 100 -4.44 -15.48 -12.98
C LEU A 100 -3.80 -14.89 -14.24
N SER A 101 -3.86 -15.62 -15.37
CA SER A 101 -3.29 -15.11 -16.63
C SER A 101 -3.95 -13.80 -17.07
N ARG A 102 -5.28 -13.73 -17.00
CA ARG A 102 -6.04 -12.51 -17.35
C ARG A 102 -5.77 -11.37 -16.38
N TYR A 103 -5.88 -11.61 -15.07
CA TYR A 103 -5.70 -10.58 -14.07
C TYR A 103 -4.24 -10.10 -13.99
N GLY A 104 -3.27 -11.01 -14.12
CA GLY A 104 -1.86 -10.68 -14.18
C GLY A 104 -1.50 -9.78 -15.37
N GLN A 105 -2.13 -9.96 -16.53
CA GLN A 105 -1.97 -9.05 -17.67
C GLN A 105 -2.55 -7.66 -17.38
N GLN A 106 -3.70 -7.58 -16.70
CA GLN A 106 -4.29 -6.30 -16.28
C GLN A 106 -3.38 -5.56 -15.29
N LEU A 107 -2.72 -6.27 -14.38
CA LEU A 107 -1.77 -5.67 -13.42
C LEU A 107 -0.49 -5.16 -14.11
N VAL A 108 0.03 -5.88 -15.11
CA VAL A 108 1.16 -5.39 -15.92
C VAL A 108 0.77 -4.17 -16.75
N GLN A 109 -0.44 -4.15 -17.30
CA GLN A 109 -0.95 -2.98 -18.01
C GLN A 109 -1.08 -1.79 -17.06
N LEU A 110 -1.68 -1.99 -15.89
CA LEU A 110 -1.83 -0.98 -14.84
C LEU A 110 -0.47 -0.41 -14.44
N ASP A 111 0.54 -1.24 -14.20
CA ASP A 111 1.90 -0.80 -13.90
C ASP A 111 2.46 0.17 -14.97
N GLY A 112 2.24 -0.14 -16.24
CA GLY A 112 2.64 0.74 -17.35
C GLY A 112 1.86 2.06 -17.39
N GLU A 113 0.57 2.04 -17.09
CA GLU A 113 -0.29 3.24 -17.01
C GLU A 113 0.19 4.17 -15.89
N ILE A 114 0.45 3.64 -14.69
CA ILE A 114 0.95 4.43 -13.55
C ILE A 114 2.34 5.01 -13.86
N ALA A 115 3.24 4.20 -14.43
CA ALA A 115 4.57 4.67 -14.82
C ALA A 115 4.49 5.83 -15.83
N ALA A 116 3.59 5.74 -16.82
CA ALA A 116 3.39 6.79 -17.81
C ALA A 116 2.80 8.08 -17.19
N ALA A 117 1.89 7.95 -16.21
CA ALA A 117 1.37 9.10 -15.47
C ALA A 117 2.47 9.79 -14.65
N VAL A 118 3.22 9.04 -13.84
CA VAL A 118 4.27 9.59 -12.98
C VAL A 118 5.43 10.19 -13.77
N GLN A 119 5.75 9.65 -14.95
CA GLN A 119 6.79 10.20 -15.82
C GLN A 119 6.48 11.62 -16.34
N GLN A 120 5.21 12.01 -16.41
CA GLN A 120 4.80 13.36 -16.80
C GLN A 120 5.01 14.38 -15.66
N ILE A 121 5.18 13.93 -14.43
CA ILE A 121 5.43 14.78 -13.27
C ILE A 121 6.90 15.24 -13.28
N PRO A 122 7.20 16.56 -13.16
CA PRO A 122 8.56 17.05 -13.00
C PRO A 122 9.29 16.35 -11.85
N PRO A 123 10.53 15.85 -12.02
CA PRO A 123 11.24 15.10 -10.98
C PRO A 123 11.28 15.79 -9.60
N GLU A 124 11.42 17.11 -9.57
CA GLU A 124 11.44 17.95 -8.36
C GLU A 124 10.10 17.98 -7.60
N ASN A 125 8.99 17.66 -8.28
CA ASN A 125 7.64 17.63 -7.73
C ASN A 125 7.22 16.25 -7.25
N ARG A 126 8.01 15.20 -7.51
CA ARG A 126 7.70 13.79 -7.17
C ARG A 126 7.84 13.50 -5.68
N LYS A 127 7.16 14.28 -4.85
CA LYS A 127 7.24 14.25 -3.39
C LYS A 127 5.89 13.86 -2.80
N LEU A 128 5.90 12.87 -1.91
CA LEU A 128 4.73 12.35 -1.22
C LEU A 128 4.77 12.78 0.24
N VAL A 129 3.64 13.32 0.68
CA VAL A 129 3.33 13.53 2.09
C VAL A 129 1.93 13.01 2.35
N THR A 130 1.80 12.09 3.30
CA THR A 130 0.56 11.32 3.54
C THR A 130 0.20 11.23 5.03
N PRO A 131 -1.04 10.83 5.38
CA PRO A 131 -1.42 10.60 6.77
C PRO A 131 -0.59 9.53 7.44
N HIS A 132 -0.34 8.40 6.77
CA HIS A 132 0.54 7.36 7.30
C HIS A 132 1.52 6.79 6.30
N ASP A 133 2.48 6.02 6.80
CA ASP A 133 3.54 5.39 6.01
C ASP A 133 3.00 4.21 5.18
N ALA A 134 2.17 4.48 4.17
CA ALA A 134 1.62 3.45 3.30
C ALA A 134 2.35 3.33 1.96
N PHE A 135 2.87 4.43 1.43
CA PHE A 135 3.28 4.51 0.03
C PHE A 135 4.76 4.21 -0.32
N PRO A 136 5.67 3.71 0.56
CA PRO A 136 7.05 3.42 0.15
C PRO A 136 7.21 2.51 -1.08
N HIS A 137 6.37 1.49 -1.26
CA HIS A 137 6.46 0.58 -2.41
C HIS A 137 6.06 1.25 -3.73
N LEU A 138 4.97 2.02 -3.71
CA LEU A 138 4.58 2.88 -4.83
C LEU A 138 5.71 3.86 -5.18
N ALA A 139 6.27 4.50 -4.15
CA ALA A 139 7.33 5.48 -4.31
C ALA A 139 8.60 4.89 -4.92
N GLY A 140 9.06 3.75 -4.39
CA GLY A 140 10.21 3.03 -4.92
C GLY A 140 10.00 2.55 -6.37
N ARG A 141 8.81 2.05 -6.69
CA ARG A 141 8.49 1.52 -8.04
C ARG A 141 8.48 2.60 -9.12
N TYR A 142 7.99 3.80 -8.80
CA TYR A 142 7.76 4.88 -9.78
C TYR A 142 8.69 6.09 -9.62
N GLY A 143 9.62 6.06 -8.68
CA GLY A 143 10.61 7.13 -8.46
C GLY A 143 9.99 8.38 -7.84
N LEU A 144 9.11 8.19 -6.86
CA LEU A 144 8.63 9.24 -5.96
C LEU A 144 9.48 9.22 -4.67
N GLU A 145 9.58 10.36 -4.01
CA GLU A 145 10.22 10.53 -2.71
C GLU A 145 9.15 10.62 -1.62
N VAL A 146 9.24 9.79 -0.59
CA VAL A 146 8.41 9.95 0.61
C VAL A 146 9.08 11.00 1.51
N VAL A 147 8.52 12.21 1.53
CA VAL A 147 9.05 13.33 2.32
C VAL A 147 8.68 13.18 3.80
N GLY A 148 7.50 12.63 4.08
CA GLY A 148 7.07 12.34 5.44
C GLY A 148 5.62 11.94 5.52
N PHE A 149 5.20 11.60 6.73
CA PHE A 149 3.83 11.22 7.05
C PHE A 149 3.45 11.74 8.45
N VAL A 150 2.16 11.79 8.76
CA VAL A 150 1.68 12.27 10.07
C VAL A 150 1.98 11.24 11.16
N VAL A 151 1.68 9.97 10.93
CA VAL A 151 1.96 8.85 11.86
C VAL A 151 2.53 7.64 11.13
N PRO A 152 3.39 6.82 11.75
CA PRO A 152 3.88 5.60 11.10
C PRO A 152 2.76 4.60 10.81
N SER A 153 1.80 4.47 11.73
CA SER A 153 0.66 3.56 11.62
C SER A 153 -0.62 4.22 12.13
N PRO A 154 -1.79 3.99 11.49
CA PRO A 154 -3.06 4.56 11.93
C PRO A 154 -3.44 4.19 13.37
N GLY A 155 -4.15 5.10 14.04
CA GLY A 155 -4.60 4.90 15.42
C GLY A 155 -3.56 5.27 16.49
N GLN A 156 -2.40 5.77 16.07
CA GLN A 156 -1.45 6.46 16.93
C GLN A 156 -1.72 7.97 16.91
N ASP A 157 -1.35 8.66 17.99
CA ASP A 157 -1.40 10.13 18.02
C ASP A 157 0.01 10.70 17.73
N PRO A 158 0.15 11.64 16.77
CA PRO A 158 1.42 12.30 16.52
C PRO A 158 1.77 13.26 17.65
N SER A 159 3.05 13.41 17.98
CA SER A 159 3.47 14.42 18.95
C SER A 159 3.49 15.82 18.32
N PRO A 160 3.42 16.90 19.13
CA PRO A 160 3.59 18.26 18.62
C PRO A 160 4.92 18.51 17.90
N ARG A 161 5.96 17.72 18.23
CA ARG A 161 7.25 17.76 17.55
C ARG A 161 7.14 17.17 16.15
N ASP A 162 6.50 16.02 16.00
CA ASP A 162 6.33 15.34 14.71
C ASP A 162 5.57 16.24 13.72
N ILE A 163 4.51 16.90 14.20
CA ILE A 163 3.75 17.88 13.42
C ILE A 163 4.65 19.05 12.97
N ALA A 164 5.46 19.60 13.87
CA ALA A 164 6.35 20.72 13.58
C ALA A 164 7.47 20.33 12.60
N ASP A 165 8.01 19.13 12.71
CA ASP A 165 9.06 18.61 11.84
C ASP A 165 8.50 18.30 10.44
N LEU A 166 7.31 17.70 10.35
CA LEU A 166 6.62 17.49 9.06
C LEU A 166 6.29 18.81 8.37
N THR A 167 5.74 19.78 9.11
CA THR A 167 5.44 21.13 8.60
C THR A 167 6.69 21.80 8.04
N ARG A 168 7.84 21.62 8.69
CA ARG A 168 9.12 22.14 8.23
C ARG A 168 9.61 21.41 6.97
N ALA A 169 9.53 20.08 6.94
CA ALA A 169 9.92 19.29 5.78
C ALA A 169 9.12 19.69 4.52
N ILE A 170 7.81 19.90 4.66
CA ILE A 170 6.94 20.38 3.57
C ILE A 170 7.45 21.71 3.00
N ARG A 171 7.79 22.68 3.87
CA ARG A 171 8.29 24.01 3.45
C ARG A 171 9.69 23.94 2.85
N ASP A 172 10.62 23.31 3.55
CA ASP A 172 12.05 23.31 3.20
C ASP A 172 12.31 22.54 1.91
N GLN A 173 11.52 21.51 1.62
CA GLN A 173 11.65 20.71 0.41
C GLN A 173 10.76 21.20 -0.75
N GLY A 174 9.95 22.25 -0.54
CA GLY A 174 9.07 22.77 -1.60
C GLY A 174 8.07 21.73 -2.10
N VAL A 175 7.41 21.03 -1.17
CA VAL A 175 6.39 20.02 -1.51
C VAL A 175 5.19 20.73 -2.16
N PRO A 176 4.74 20.32 -3.36
CA PRO A 176 3.64 21.01 -4.06
C PRO A 176 2.25 20.64 -3.52
N ALA A 177 2.09 19.40 -3.02
CA ALA A 177 0.82 18.88 -2.53
C ALA A 177 1.03 17.85 -1.42
N VAL A 178 0.02 17.73 -0.55
CA VAL A 178 -0.14 16.61 0.40
C VAL A 178 -1.33 15.76 -0.04
N PHE A 179 -1.36 14.49 0.37
CA PHE A 179 -2.37 13.53 -0.07
C PHE A 179 -3.10 12.92 1.12
N THR A 180 -4.38 13.23 1.30
CA THR A 180 -5.24 12.63 2.32
C THR A 180 -5.64 11.20 1.96
N GLU A 181 -6.11 10.45 2.95
CA GLU A 181 -6.57 9.08 2.82
C GLU A 181 -7.99 8.95 3.39
N PRO A 182 -9.02 8.67 2.57
CA PRO A 182 -10.41 8.68 3.03
C PRO A 182 -10.71 7.74 4.20
N GLN A 183 -9.98 6.63 4.27
CA GLN A 183 -10.08 5.63 5.34
C GLN A 183 -9.34 6.00 6.63
N ILE A 184 -8.41 6.97 6.59
CA ILE A 184 -7.62 7.43 7.75
C ILE A 184 -8.03 8.86 8.10
N GLY A 185 -9.28 9.02 8.52
CA GLY A 185 -9.92 10.33 8.60
C GLY A 185 -9.34 11.29 9.65
N ALA A 186 -8.85 10.81 10.79
CA ALA A 186 -8.27 11.67 11.83
C ALA A 186 -6.96 12.32 11.36
N ASP A 187 -6.04 11.49 10.88
CA ASP A 187 -4.73 11.93 10.40
C ASP A 187 -4.85 12.73 9.09
N SER A 188 -5.82 12.41 8.23
CA SER A 188 -6.14 13.21 7.05
C SER A 188 -6.56 14.64 7.39
N ARG A 189 -7.43 14.81 8.40
CA ARG A 189 -7.83 16.15 8.86
C ARG A 189 -6.68 16.94 9.47
N LEU A 190 -5.74 16.27 10.13
CA LEU A 190 -4.54 16.93 10.64
C LEU A 190 -3.62 17.34 9.48
N LEU A 191 -3.44 16.49 8.49
CA LEU A 191 -2.66 16.80 7.30
C LEU A 191 -3.25 17.98 6.51
N GLU A 192 -4.58 18.06 6.39
CA GLU A 192 -5.28 19.22 5.81
C GLU A 192 -4.98 20.53 6.55
N GLN A 193 -4.89 20.51 7.89
CA GLN A 193 -4.50 21.68 8.69
C GLN A 193 -3.06 22.10 8.41
N ILE A 194 -2.14 21.13 8.37
CA ILE A 194 -0.74 21.37 8.01
C ILE A 194 -0.64 21.95 6.59
N ALA A 195 -1.45 21.47 5.65
CA ALA A 195 -1.50 21.98 4.29
C ALA A 195 -1.95 23.44 4.24
N ALA A 196 -3.00 23.79 5.00
CA ALA A 196 -3.47 25.16 5.12
C ALA A 196 -2.39 26.11 5.70
N ASP A 197 -1.61 25.64 6.68
CA ASP A 197 -0.51 26.40 7.29
C ASP A 197 0.73 26.55 6.41
N THR A 198 0.87 25.69 5.39
CA THR A 198 2.00 25.68 4.46
C THR A 198 1.64 26.20 3.07
N GLY A 199 0.35 26.36 2.77
CA GLY A 199 -0.16 26.86 1.49
C GLY A 199 -0.05 25.86 0.33
N VAL A 200 0.11 24.57 0.64
CA VAL A 200 0.25 23.50 -0.37
C VAL A 200 -1.12 22.92 -0.73
N GLN A 201 -1.23 22.31 -1.91
CA GLN A 201 -2.47 21.71 -2.36
C GLN A 201 -2.82 20.46 -1.53
N VAL A 202 -4.13 20.21 -1.33
CA VAL A 202 -4.63 18.96 -0.76
C VAL A 202 -5.20 18.09 -1.87
N CYS A 203 -4.76 16.84 -1.93
CA CYS A 203 -5.18 15.82 -2.88
C CYS A 203 -5.54 14.53 -2.15
N THR A 204 -5.93 13.49 -2.88
CA THR A 204 -6.38 12.23 -2.26
C THR A 204 -5.64 11.03 -2.83
N LEU A 205 -5.26 10.10 -1.95
CA LEU A 205 -4.80 8.76 -2.31
C LEU A 205 -5.54 7.72 -1.48
N TYR A 206 -5.77 6.56 -2.07
CA TYR A 206 -6.29 5.38 -1.39
C TYR A 206 -5.14 4.39 -1.13
N SER A 207 -4.81 4.16 0.14
CA SER A 207 -3.88 3.09 0.53
C SER A 207 -4.50 1.69 0.58
N GLY A 208 -5.83 1.52 0.54
CA GLY A 208 -6.42 0.17 0.55
C GLY A 208 -7.95 0.08 0.72
N ALA A 209 -8.67 1.19 0.59
CA ALA A 209 -10.13 1.21 0.69
C ALA A 209 -10.78 1.22 -0.70
N LEU A 210 -11.73 0.30 -0.91
CA LEU A 210 -12.59 0.29 -2.09
C LEU A 210 -13.90 1.02 -1.77
N THR A 211 -14.35 1.86 -2.69
CA THR A 211 -15.58 2.66 -2.58
C THR A 211 -16.41 2.48 -3.85
N ASP A 212 -17.58 3.12 -3.91
CA ASP A 212 -18.37 3.15 -5.14
C ASP A 212 -17.63 3.88 -6.29
N ASP A 213 -16.73 4.82 -5.95
CA ASP A 213 -15.91 5.57 -6.92
C ASP A 213 -14.67 4.79 -7.38
N VAL A 214 -14.10 3.95 -6.50
CA VAL A 214 -12.96 3.06 -6.79
C VAL A 214 -13.31 1.62 -6.42
N PRO A 215 -14.18 0.94 -7.19
CA PRO A 215 -14.79 -0.32 -6.79
C PRO A 215 -13.85 -1.53 -6.90
N THR A 216 -12.74 -1.39 -7.61
CA THR A 216 -11.74 -2.44 -7.77
C THR A 216 -10.35 -1.93 -7.41
N TYR A 217 -9.44 -2.87 -7.11
CA TYR A 217 -8.02 -2.57 -6.92
C TYR A 217 -7.43 -1.79 -8.12
N ILE A 218 -7.78 -2.19 -9.34
CA ILE A 218 -7.29 -1.51 -10.55
C ILE A 218 -7.81 -0.08 -10.61
N ASP A 219 -9.10 0.14 -10.32
CA ASP A 219 -9.69 1.49 -10.33
C ASP A 219 -9.07 2.37 -9.24
N MET A 220 -8.83 1.82 -8.05
CA MET A 220 -8.14 2.51 -6.95
C MET A 220 -6.73 2.96 -7.35
N MET A 221 -5.95 2.07 -7.96
CA MET A 221 -4.58 2.39 -8.38
C MET A 221 -4.53 3.37 -9.56
N ARG A 222 -5.49 3.30 -10.48
CA ARG A 222 -5.64 4.30 -11.56
C ARG A 222 -6.00 5.67 -11.00
N PHE A 223 -6.97 5.72 -10.09
CA PHE A 223 -7.34 6.96 -9.40
C PHE A 223 -6.11 7.58 -8.72
N ASN A 224 -5.34 6.78 -7.99
CA ASN A 224 -4.12 7.26 -7.33
C ASN A 224 -3.12 7.87 -8.33
N ALA A 225 -2.91 7.23 -9.48
CA ALA A 225 -2.01 7.74 -10.52
C ALA A 225 -2.51 9.05 -11.15
N ASP A 226 -3.81 9.14 -11.41
CA ASP A 226 -4.45 10.36 -11.94
C ASP A 226 -4.35 11.51 -10.95
N GLU A 227 -4.57 11.26 -9.65
CA GLU A 227 -4.40 12.26 -8.58
C GLU A 227 -2.94 12.70 -8.43
N LEU A 228 -1.97 11.76 -8.48
CA LEU A 228 -0.54 12.11 -8.49
C LEU A 228 -0.21 13.04 -9.67
N LEU A 229 -0.66 12.69 -10.87
CA LEU A 229 -0.43 13.51 -12.06
C LEU A 229 -1.10 14.89 -11.92
N ARG A 230 -2.36 14.94 -11.51
CA ARG A 230 -3.11 16.20 -11.33
C ARG A 230 -2.42 17.12 -10.31
N CYS A 231 -1.89 16.55 -9.23
CA CYS A 231 -1.41 17.33 -8.10
C CYS A 231 0.05 17.70 -8.15
N LEU A 232 0.86 16.90 -8.85
CA LEU A 232 2.31 17.10 -8.94
C LEU A 232 2.74 17.51 -10.34
N GLY A 233 1.93 17.26 -11.37
CA GLY A 233 2.25 17.50 -12.78
C GLY A 233 2.15 18.97 -13.21
N ASP A 234 1.27 19.76 -12.59
CA ASP A 234 1.07 21.16 -12.94
C ASP A 234 2.11 22.06 -12.24
N GLY A 235 3.32 22.09 -12.80
CA GLY A 235 4.32 23.11 -12.51
C GLY A 235 4.03 24.41 -13.25
N GLY A 236 3.01 25.17 -12.83
CA GLY A 236 2.80 26.59 -13.15
C GLY A 236 2.65 26.98 -14.63
N ASP A 237 1.40 27.18 -15.07
CA ASP A 237 0.83 28.43 -15.64
C ASP A 237 -0.59 28.19 -16.21
#